data_AF-A0A227J4X1-F1
#
_entry.id   AF-A0A227J4X1-F1
#
_cell.length_a   1.000
_cell.length_b   1.000
_cell.length_c   1.000
_cell.angle_alpha   90.00
_cell.angle_beta   90.00
_cell.angle_gamma   90.00
#
_symmetry.space_group_name_H-M   'P 1'
#
loop_
_entity.id
_entity.type
_entity.pdbx_description
1 polymer ?
#
loop_
_entity_poly.entity_id
_entity_poly.type
_entity_poly.pdbx_seq_one_letter_code
_entity_poly.pdbx_strand_id
1 'polypeptide(L)'
;MWAQKTLQLKARSRGFHLITDEIEQQLPQIHELSVGLLHLFIQHTSASLTLNENADPTVRMDMEAHFNKFVQERAPYYQHTYEGDDDMPAHIKASL
;
A
#
# COMPACT_ATOMS: atom_id res chain seq x y z
N MET A 1 -19.80 -5.80 18.98
CA MET A 1 -19.00 -4.63 19.40
C MET A 1 -18.10 -4.26 18.25
N TRP A 2 -18.01 -2.98 17.86
CA TRP A 2 -17.17 -2.53 16.75
C TRP A 2 -16.04 -1.70 17.35
N ALA A 3 -14.79 -1.99 16.96
CA ALA A 3 -13.61 -1.29 17.44
C ALA A 3 -12.96 -0.56 16.27
N GLN A 4 -12.54 0.68 16.49
CA GLN A 4 -11.85 1.49 15.50
C GLN A 4 -10.57 2.06 16.11
N LYS A 5 -9.47 1.97 15.37
CA LYS A 5 -8.17 2.47 15.78
C LYS A 5 -7.43 3.03 14.57
N THR A 6 -6.80 4.19 14.73
CA THR A 6 -5.84 4.70 13.75
C THR A 6 -4.52 3.96 13.92
N LEU A 7 -4.01 3.40 12.84
CA LEU A 7 -2.71 2.73 12.78
C LEU A 7 -1.69 3.69 12.16
N GLN A 8 -0.46 3.67 12.64
CA GLN A 8 0.64 4.42 12.04
C GLN A 8 1.68 3.44 11.51
N LEU A 9 1.98 3.55 10.23
CA LEU A 9 3.01 2.75 9.58
C LEU A 9 4.30 3.58 9.48
N LYS A 10 5.45 2.92 9.58
CA LYS A 10 6.75 3.54 9.28
C LYS A 10 6.77 4.05 7.84
N ALA A 11 7.40 5.20 7.64
CA ALA A 11 7.69 5.72 6.31
C ALA A 11 8.58 4.74 5.54
N ARG A 12 8.29 4.56 4.26
CA ARG A 12 9.02 3.66 3.37
C ARG A 12 9.25 4.37 2.04
N SER A 13 10.34 4.02 1.37
CA SER A 13 10.55 4.44 -0.03
C SER A 13 9.48 3.83 -0.93
N ARG A 14 9.34 4.34 -2.16
CA ARG A 14 8.52 3.71 -3.21
C ARG A 14 8.84 2.21 -3.31
N GLY A 15 7.82 1.37 -3.43
CA GLY A 15 7.93 -0.07 -3.59
C GLY A 15 6.81 -0.83 -2.89
N PHE A 16 6.88 -2.17 -2.94
CA PHE A 16 5.96 -3.06 -2.23
C PHE A 16 6.57 -3.50 -0.91
N HIS A 17 5.81 -3.36 0.17
CA HIS A 17 6.30 -3.59 1.53
C HIS A 17 5.36 -4.45 2.33
N LEU A 18 5.94 -5.34 3.13
CA LEU A 18 5.18 -6.10 4.11
C LEU A 18 4.85 -5.21 5.31
N ILE A 19 3.57 -5.23 5.69
CA ILE A 19 3.04 -4.44 6.81
C ILE A 19 2.22 -5.29 7.78
N THR A 20 2.09 -6.61 7.55
CA THR A 20 1.27 -7.52 8.36
C THR A 20 1.69 -7.45 9.83
N ASP A 21 2.96 -7.69 10.13
CA ASP A 21 3.47 -7.68 11.51
C ASP A 21 3.27 -6.31 12.19
N GLU A 22 3.40 -5.21 11.42
CA GLU A 22 3.22 -3.85 11.94
C GLU A 22 1.74 -3.55 12.25
N ILE A 23 0.81 -4.12 11.48
CA ILE A 23 -0.63 -4.04 11.75
C ILE A 23 -0.99 -4.89 12.98
N GLU A 24 -0.52 -6.14 13.04
CA GLU A 24 -0.83 -7.08 14.13
C GLU A 24 -0.33 -6.55 15.48
N GLN A 25 0.90 -6.02 15.53
CA GLN A 25 1.45 -5.40 16.73
C GLN A 25 0.61 -4.22 17.25
N GLN A 26 -0.07 -3.51 16.36
CA GLN A 26 -0.93 -2.39 16.71
C GLN A 26 -2.39 -2.80 16.99
N LEU A 27 -2.77 -4.05 16.71
CA LEU A 27 -4.12 -4.58 16.93
C LEU A 27 -4.09 -5.89 17.74
N PRO A 28 -3.47 -5.94 18.93
CA PRO A 28 -3.32 -7.19 19.69
C PRO A 28 -4.66 -7.88 20.03
N GLN A 29 -5.75 -7.12 20.11
CA GLN A 29 -7.09 -7.64 20.38
C GLN A 29 -7.62 -8.61 19.31
N ILE A 30 -7.04 -8.63 18.10
CA ILE A 30 -7.45 -9.58 17.05
C ILE A 30 -7.19 -11.03 17.48
N HIS A 31 -6.21 -11.27 18.36
CA HIS A 31 -5.87 -12.61 18.86
C HIS A 31 -6.92 -13.16 19.84
N GLU A 32 -7.79 -12.32 20.38
CA GLU A 32 -8.90 -12.72 21.25
C GLU A 32 -10.16 -13.12 20.46
N LEU A 33 -10.17 -12.84 19.14
CA LEU A 33 -11.30 -13.11 18.27
C LEU A 33 -11.10 -14.42 17.53
N SER A 34 -12.08 -15.33 17.61
CA SER A 34 -12.07 -16.53 16.75
C SER A 34 -12.51 -16.23 15.33
N VAL A 35 -13.42 -15.27 15.16
CA VAL A 35 -13.97 -14.84 13.85
C VAL A 35 -14.29 -13.34 13.94
N GLY A 36 -13.94 -12.59 12.90
CA GLY A 36 -14.25 -11.17 12.79
C GLY A 36 -14.04 -10.63 11.37
N LEU A 37 -14.38 -9.36 11.17
CA LEU A 37 -14.10 -8.63 9.94
C LEU A 37 -13.17 -7.46 10.27
N LEU A 38 -12.03 -7.39 9.60
CA LEU A 38 -11.10 -6.28 9.68
C LEU A 38 -11.24 -5.41 8.42
N HIS A 39 -11.54 -4.13 8.61
CA HIS A 39 -11.52 -3.14 7.54
C HIS A 39 -10.31 -2.23 7.73
N LEU A 40 -9.40 -2.23 6.74
CA LEU A 40 -8.23 -1.36 6.71
C LEU A 40 -8.43 -0.28 5.66
N PHE A 41 -8.44 0.98 6.09
CA PHE A 41 -8.55 2.13 5.21
C PHE A 41 -7.26 2.94 5.26
N ILE A 42 -6.60 3.09 4.10
CA ILE A 42 -5.41 3.91 3.98
C ILE A 42 -5.79 5.37 3.78
N GLN A 43 -5.24 6.26 4.61
CA GLN A 43 -5.51 7.70 4.57
C GLN A 43 -4.47 8.45 3.71
N HIS A 44 -4.15 7.88 2.54
CA HIS A 44 -3.21 8.45 1.58
C HIS A 44 -3.77 8.28 0.16
N THR A 45 -3.52 9.27 -0.70
CA THR A 45 -4.01 9.31 -2.09
C THR A 45 -3.01 8.75 -3.10
N SER A 46 -1.76 8.55 -2.68
CA SER A 46 -0.62 8.09 -3.49
C SER A 46 -0.04 6.74 -3.02
N ALA A 47 -0.77 6.04 -2.15
CA ALA A 47 -0.43 4.71 -1.67
C ALA A 47 -1.69 3.84 -1.55
N SER A 48 -1.55 2.53 -1.69
CA SER A 48 -2.65 1.56 -1.58
C SER A 48 -2.27 0.37 -0.69
N LEU A 49 -3.29 -0.40 -0.31
CA LEU A 49 -3.15 -1.67 0.40
C LEU A 49 -3.55 -2.80 -0.55
N THR A 50 -2.73 -3.85 -0.62
CA THR A 50 -3.02 -5.05 -1.41
C THR A 50 -2.75 -6.30 -0.57
N LEU A 51 -3.46 -7.38 -0.89
CA LEU A 51 -3.17 -8.73 -0.41
C LEU A 51 -2.52 -9.52 -1.53
N ASN A 52 -1.42 -10.20 -1.24
CA ASN A 52 -0.69 -11.00 -2.22
C ASN A 52 0.12 -12.10 -1.53
N GLU A 53 0.77 -12.96 -2.32
CA GLU A 53 1.68 -13.97 -1.84
C GLU A 53 2.93 -13.35 -1.18
N ASN A 54 3.39 -13.99 -0.10
CA ASN A 54 4.61 -13.62 0.61
C ASN A 54 5.56 -14.82 0.83
N ALA A 55 5.38 -15.93 0.11
CA ALA A 55 6.30 -17.06 0.20
C ALA A 55 7.59 -16.80 -0.60
N ASP A 56 7.47 -16.14 -1.76
CA ASP A 56 8.60 -15.75 -2.60
C ASP A 56 8.80 -14.22 -2.58
N PRO A 57 9.97 -13.69 -2.16
CA PRO A 57 10.26 -12.26 -2.24
C PRO A 57 10.24 -11.69 -3.67
N THR A 58 10.37 -12.52 -4.71
CA THR A 58 10.32 -12.07 -6.13
C THR A 58 8.98 -11.46 -6.50
N VAL A 59 7.88 -11.88 -5.88
CA VAL A 59 6.55 -11.31 -6.11
C VAL A 59 6.55 -9.79 -5.92
N ARG A 60 7.19 -9.28 -4.85
CA ARG A 60 7.26 -7.83 -4.60
C ARG A 60 8.13 -7.10 -5.62
N MET A 61 9.21 -7.74 -6.07
CA MET A 61 10.11 -7.16 -7.08
C MET A 61 9.42 -7.08 -8.44
N ASP A 62 8.72 -8.14 -8.84
CA ASP A 62 7.98 -8.20 -10.11
C ASP A 62 6.78 -7.25 -10.11
N MET A 63 6.07 -7.14 -8.99
CA MET A 63 5.00 -6.16 -8.82
C MET A 63 5.51 -4.73 -8.97
N GLU A 64 6.62 -4.38 -8.31
CA GLU A 64 7.25 -3.06 -8.47
C GLU A 64 7.68 -2.81 -9.92
N ALA A 65 8.36 -3.78 -10.53
CA ALA A 65 8.82 -3.67 -11.92
C ALA A 65 7.66 -3.51 -12.90
N HIS A 66 6.57 -4.28 -12.72
CA HIS A 66 5.40 -4.21 -13.56
C HIS A 66 4.68 -2.86 -13.41
N PHE A 67 4.46 -2.39 -12.18
CA PHE A 67 3.82 -1.10 -11.93
C PHE A 67 4.61 0.06 -12.54
N ASN A 68 5.95 0.04 -12.47
CA ASN A 68 6.80 1.06 -13.09
C ASN A 68 6.80 1.00 -14.62
N LYS A 69 6.57 -0.18 -15.21
CA LYS A 69 6.40 -0.34 -16.66
C LYS A 69 5.02 0.10 -17.13
N PHE A 70 3.97 -0.24 -16.38
CA PHE A 70 2.57 0.01 -16.72
C PHE A 70 2.19 1.48 -16.50
N VAL A 71 2.63 2.06 -15.39
CA VAL A 71 2.41 3.46 -15.02
C VAL A 71 3.78 4.14 -14.89
N GLN A 72 4.28 4.58 -16.05
CA GLN A 72 5.59 5.20 -16.17
C GLN A 72 5.61 6.59 -15.55
N GLU A 73 6.73 6.99 -14.97
CA GLU A 73 7.00 8.40 -14.61
C GLU A 73 7.19 9.25 -15.87
N ARG A 74 6.88 10.55 -15.79
CA ARG A 74 7.05 11.52 -16.89
C ARG A 74 6.36 11.15 -18.21
N ALA A 75 5.22 10.45 -18.16
CA ALA A 75 4.43 10.25 -19.36
C ALA A 75 3.99 11.61 -19.93
N PRO A 76 4.15 11.88 -21.23
CA PRO A 76 4.00 13.23 -21.80
C PRO A 76 2.57 13.79 -21.72
N TYR A 77 1.59 12.95 -21.41
CA TYR A 77 0.19 13.34 -21.25
C TYR A 77 -0.20 13.61 -19.80
N TYR A 78 0.67 13.37 -18.81
CA TYR A 78 0.38 13.74 -17.43
C TYR A 78 0.40 15.25 -17.26
N GLN A 79 -0.60 15.75 -16.54
CA GLN A 79 -0.75 17.17 -16.23
C GLN A 79 -0.52 17.47 -14.74
N HIS A 80 -0.68 16.47 -13.88
CA HIS A 80 -0.48 16.58 -12.43
C HIS A 80 0.97 16.22 -12.08
N THR A 81 1.85 17.20 -12.21
CA THR A 81 3.31 17.02 -11.98
C THR A 81 3.83 18.12 -11.06
N TYR A 82 3.01 18.56 -10.11
CA TYR A 82 3.32 19.70 -9.26
C TYR A 82 4.30 19.31 -8.13
N GLU A 83 4.29 18.04 -7.74
CA GLU A 83 5.08 17.51 -6.61
C GLU A 83 6.30 16.68 -7.04
N GLY A 84 6.45 16.40 -8.33
CA GLY A 84 7.59 15.65 -8.87
C GLY A 84 7.22 14.74 -10.05
N ASP A 85 8.21 13.98 -10.52
CA ASP A 85 8.05 13.03 -11.63
C ASP A 85 7.12 11.86 -11.28
N ASP A 86 6.95 11.57 -9.99
CA ASP A 86 6.17 10.47 -9.43
C ASP A 86 4.76 10.86 -8.95
N ASP A 87 4.40 12.15 -9.00
CA ASP A 87 3.13 12.73 -8.55
C ASP A 87 1.89 12.01 -9.15
N MET A 88 1.60 12.24 -10.45
CA MET A 88 0.52 11.51 -11.14
C MET A 88 0.68 9.98 -11.14
N PRO A 89 1.88 9.40 -11.41
CA PRO A 89 2.07 7.95 -11.35
C PRO A 89 1.63 7.33 -10.02
N ALA A 90 1.95 7.94 -8.88
CA ALA A 90 1.61 7.39 -7.58
C ALA A 90 0.10 7.34 -7.36
N HIS A 91 -0.63 8.37 -7.79
CA HIS A 91 -2.10 8.38 -7.76
C HIS A 91 -2.74 7.29 -8.63
N ILE A 92 -2.22 7.08 -9.85
CA ILE A 92 -2.72 6.01 -10.73
C ILE A 92 -2.44 4.65 -10.09
N LYS A 93 -1.21 4.41 -9.64
CA LYS A 93 -0.81 3.15 -8.99
C LYS A 93 -1.64 2.88 -7.72
N ALA A 94 -2.01 3.91 -6.97
CA ALA A 94 -2.86 3.77 -5.79
C ALA A 94 -4.33 3.44 -6.13
N SER A 95 -4.78 3.74 -7.35
CA SER A 95 -6.16 3.50 -7.80
C SER A 95 -6.37 2.14 -8.47
N LEU A 96 -5.29 1.40 -8.74
CA LEU A 96 -5.29 0.05 -9.33
C LEU A 96 -5.29 -1.02 -8.24
#